data_AF-A0AA92BZG7-F1
#
_entry.id   AF-A0AA92BZG7-F1
#
_cell.length_a   1.000
_cell.length_b   1.000
_cell.length_c   1.000
_cell.angle_alpha   90.00
_cell.angle_beta   90.00
_cell.angle_gamma   90.00
#
_symmetry.space_group_name_H-M   'P 1'
#
loop_
_entity.id
_entity.type
_entity.pdbx_description
1 polymer ?
#
loop_
_entity_poly.entity_id
_entity_poly.type
_entity_poly.pdbx_seq_one_letter_code
_entity_poly.pdbx_strand_id
1 'polypeptide(L)' 'MNSVLLRPESKFRCEAVEELGGAPALVTNGLRECAGDNQLYSIVARQRQEIEIRAVPYHLWDNRAPGEMLVWIRREGL' A
#
# COMPACT_ATOMS: atom_id res chain seq x y z
N MET A 1 6.32 3.11 4.18
CA MET A 1 5.30 2.24 3.55
C MET A 1 4.68 1.21 4.50
N ASN A 2 5.31 0.88 5.65
CA ASN A 2 4.79 -0.10 6.62
C ASN A 2 3.42 0.22 7.27
N SER A 3 2.87 1.42 7.05
CA SER A 3 1.56 1.83 7.58
C SER A 3 0.39 1.54 6.62
N VAL A 4 0.61 0.82 5.53
CA VAL A 4 -0.44 0.47 4.55
C VAL A 4 -1.09 -0.87 4.90
N LEU A 5 -2.42 -0.95 4.74
CA LEU A 5 -3.23 -2.14 4.97
C LEU A 5 -4.20 -2.38 3.80
N LEU A 6 -4.47 -3.65 3.54
CA LEU A 6 -5.51 -4.10 2.60
C LEU A 6 -6.76 -4.56 3.35
N ARG A 7 -7.93 -4.21 2.84
CA ARG A 7 -9.20 -4.73 3.37
C ARG A 7 -9.41 -6.16 2.86
N PRO A 8 -10.03 -7.04 3.66
CA PRO A 8 -10.34 -8.40 3.22
C PRO A 8 -11.10 -8.47 1.89
N GLU A 9 -12.03 -7.54 1.67
CA GLU A 9 -12.91 -7.49 0.50
C GLU A 9 -12.45 -6.45 -0.54
N SER A 10 -11.18 -6.06 -0.53
CA SER A 10 -10.62 -5.13 -1.51
C SER A 10 -10.82 -5.67 -2.92
N LYS A 11 -11.57 -4.93 -3.74
CA LYS A 11 -11.72 -5.20 -5.17
C LYS A 11 -10.54 -4.59 -5.92
N PHE A 12 -9.97 -5.36 -6.83
CA PHE A 12 -8.83 -4.92 -7.64
C PHE A 12 -9.29 -4.63 -9.07
N ARG A 13 -8.69 -3.61 -9.65
CA ARG A 13 -8.74 -3.33 -11.09
C ARG A 13 -7.32 -3.32 -11.65
N CYS A 14 -7.19 -3.59 -12.94
CA CYS A 14 -5.91 -3.51 -13.64
C CYS A 14 -5.80 -2.18 -14.38
N GLU A 15 -4.67 -1.50 -14.23
CA GLU A 15 -4.32 -0.29 -14.99
C GLU A 15 -2.93 -0.45 -15.59
N ALA A 16 -2.72 0.04 -16.81
CA ALA A 16 -1.39 0.05 -17.44
C ALA A 16 -0.51 1.13 -16.79
N VAL A 17 0.76 0.80 -16.57
CA VAL A 17 1.78 1.75 -16.10
C VAL A 17 2.74 2.03 -17.25
N GLU A 18 2.51 3.14 -17.96
CA GLU A 18 3.27 3.51 -19.15
C GLU A 18 4.77 3.66 -18.88
N GLU A 19 5.14 4.22 -17.73
CA GLU A 19 6.53 4.37 -17.28
C GLU A 19 7.27 3.02 -17.12
N LEU A 20 6.53 1.91 -17.04
CA LEU A 20 7.04 0.54 -16.97
C LEU A 20 6.71 -0.26 -18.23
N GLY A 21 6.63 0.41 -19.39
CA GLY A 21 6.36 -0.24 -20.68
C GLY A 21 4.95 -0.83 -20.79
N GLY A 22 3.97 -0.20 -20.13
CA GLY A 22 2.58 -0.64 -20.14
C GLY A 22 2.30 -1.85 -19.24
N ALA A 23 3.20 -2.17 -18.32
CA ALA A 23 3.01 -3.29 -17.39
C ALA A 23 1.71 -3.13 -16.56
N PRO A 24 0.98 -4.22 -16.30
CA PRO A 24 -0.26 -4.15 -15.53
C PRO A 24 0.03 -3.91 -14.05
N ALA A 25 -0.56 -2.86 -13.49
CA ALA A 25 -0.64 -2.65 -12.06
C ALA A 25 -2.01 -3.07 -11.51
N LEU A 26 -1.99 -3.66 -10.32
CA LEU A 26 -3.20 -3.88 -9.54
C LEU A 26 -3.49 -2.64 -8.72
N VAL A 27 -4.70 -2.10 -8.87
CA VAL A 27 -5.14 -0.89 -8.17
C VAL A 27 -6.35 -1.20 -7.30
N THR A 28 -6.33 -0.75 -6.04
CA THR A 28 -7.42 -0.96 -5.09
C THR A 28 -7.48 0.15 -4.04
N ASN A 29 -8.60 0.25 -3.35
CA ASN A 29 -8.71 1.05 -2.14
C ASN A 29 -8.18 0.24 -0.95
N GLY A 30 -7.33 0.88 -0.15
CA GLY A 30 -6.81 0.36 1.10
C GLY A 30 -6.82 1.43 2.18
N LEU A 31 -6.05 1.17 3.22
CA LEU A 31 -5.97 2.03 4.40
C LEU A 31 -4.53 2.40 4.68
N ARG A 32 -4.33 3.62 5.18
CA ARG A 32 -3.07 4.07 5.76
C ARG A 32 -3.30 4.40 7.23
N GLU A 33 -2.51 3.79 8.10
CA GLU A 33 -2.44 4.21 9.50
C GLU A 33 -1.72 5.55 9.62
N CYS A 34 -2.35 6.46 10.35
CA CYS A 34 -1.78 7.74 10.71
C CYS A 34 -0.80 7.57 11.89
N ALA A 35 0.26 8.36 11.88
CA ALA A 35 1.15 8.44 13.03
C ALA A 35 0.36 8.92 14.26
N GLY A 36 0.58 8.27 15.39
CA GLY A 36 0.08 8.73 16.69
C GLY A 36 1.02 9.76 17.30
N ASP A 37 1.09 9.76 18.62
CA ASP A 37 2.14 10.48 19.34
C ASP A 37 3.54 9.90 19.05
N ASN A 38 4.58 10.63 19.47
CA ASN A 38 5.98 10.23 19.26
C ASN A 38 6.45 9.17 20.27
N GLN A 39 5.53 8.34 20.79
CA GLN A 39 5.82 7.28 21.75
C GLN A 39 6.05 5.96 21.03
N LEU A 40 6.98 5.15 21.55
CA LEU A 40 7.30 3.84 20.98
C LEU A 40 6.14 2.85 21.15
N TYR A 41 5.39 2.96 22.25
CA TYR A 41 4.27 2.09 22.58
C TYR A 41 3.02 2.92 22.84
N SER A 42 1.87 2.39 22.41
CA SER A 42 0.57 3.01 22.67
C SER A 42 -0.50 1.94 22.84
N ILE A 43 -1.46 2.21 23.72
CA ILE A 43 -2.69 1.42 23.90
C ILE A 43 -3.86 1.97 23.07
N VAL A 44 -3.68 3.12 22.43
CA VAL A 44 -4.71 3.79 21.64
C VAL A 44 -4.69 3.21 20.22
N ALA A 45 -5.88 2.84 19.73
CA ALA A 45 -6.04 2.37 18.36
C ALA A 45 -5.58 3.45 17.36
N ARG A 46 -4.85 3.03 16.32
CA ARG A 46 -4.36 3.94 15.28
C ARG A 46 -5.52 4.45 14.42
N GLN A 47 -5.54 5.75 14.15
CA GLN A 47 -6.44 6.33 13.16
C GLN A 47 -6.04 5.84 11.75
N ARG A 48 -7.05 5.66 10.88
CA ARG A 48 -6.86 5.16 9.52
C ARG A 48 -7.49 6.12 8.52
N GLN A 49 -6.82 6.31 7.39
CA GLN A 49 -7.31 7.08 6.25
C GLN A 49 -7.43 6.17 5.03
N GLU A 50 -8.48 6.36 4.24
CA GLU A 50 -8.60 5.69 2.94
C GLU A 50 -7.55 6.21 1.96
N ILE A 51 -6.92 5.28 1.25
CA ILE A 51 -5.94 5.57 0.22
C ILE A 51 -6.15 4.65 -0.99
N GLU A 52 -5.67 5.07 -2.14
CA GLU A 52 -5.48 4.17 -3.27
C GLU A 52 -4.09 3.51 -3.21
N ILE A 53 -4.05 2.21 -3.43
CA ILE A 53 -2.83 1.41 -3.52
C ILE A 53 -2.67 0.96 -4.96
N ARG A 54 -1.50 1.24 -5.55
CA ARG A 54 -1.08 0.73 -6.86
C ARG A 54 0.11 -0.19 -6.68
N ALA A 55 -0.06 -1.47 -6.97
CA ALA A 55 0.98 -2.49 -6.91
C ALA A 55 1.46 -2.85 -8.32
N VAL A 56 2.78 -2.84 -8.54
CA VAL A 56 3.41 -3.23 -9.81
C VAL A 56 4.02 -4.63 -9.68
N PRO A 57 4.29 -5.34 -10.80
CA PRO A 57 5.01 -6.61 -10.77
C PRO A 57 6.35 -6.47 -10.05
N TYR A 58 6.66 -7.42 -9.15
CA TYR A 58 7.83 -7.35 -8.27
C TYR A 58 9.13 -7.11 -9.03
N HIS A 59 9.34 -7.80 -10.16
CA HIS A 59 10.55 -7.68 -10.96
C HIS A 59 10.76 -6.30 -11.61
N LEU A 60 9.79 -5.38 -11.51
CA LEU A 60 9.84 -4.04 -12.09
C LEU A 60 10.05 -2.92 -11.06
N TRP A 61 10.14 -3.22 -9.76
CA TRP A 61 10.01 -2.22 -8.69
C TRP A 61 11.07 -1.09 -8.73
N ASP A 62 12.35 -1.42 -8.96
CA ASP A 62 13.50 -0.49 -8.91
C ASP A 62 13.88 0.08 -10.28
N ASN A 63 12.90 0.24 -11.15
CA ASN A 63 13.08 0.84 -12.49
C ASN A 63 12.55 2.28 -12.56
N ARG A 64 12.38 2.94 -11.40
CA ARG A 64 11.94 4.34 -11.23
C ARG A 64 12.86 5.05 -10.24
N ALA A 65 12.48 6.24 -9.77
CA ALA A 65 13.20 6.93 -8.70
C ALA A 65 13.24 6.08 -7.40
N PRO A 66 14.34 6.17 -6.62
CA PRO A 66 14.47 5.44 -5.36
C PRO A 66 13.30 5.69 -4.40
N GLY A 67 12.84 4.62 -3.74
CA GLY A 67 11.70 4.70 -2.81
C GLY A 67 11.51 3.42 -2.00
N GLU A 68 10.56 3.46 -1.07
CA GLU A 68 10.21 2.30 -0.24
C GLU A 68 9.52 1.21 -1.07
N MET A 69 9.73 -0.07 -0.72
CA MET A 69 9.11 -1.22 -1.38
C MET A 69 8.63 -2.25 -0.35
N LEU A 70 7.47 -2.85 -0.60
CA LEU A 70 6.91 -3.97 0.16
C LEU A 70 6.29 -4.98 -0.82
N VAL A 71 6.47 -6.26 -0.51
CA VAL A 71 5.74 -7.37 -1.16
C VAL A 71 4.55 -7.78 -0.31
N TRP A 72 4.81 -7.99 0.99
CA TRP A 72 3.77 -8.37 1.94
C TRP A 72 3.14 -7.12 2.55
N ILE A 73 1.86 -6.92 2.25
CA ILE A 73 1.05 -5.84 2.81
C ILE A 73 0.16 -6.45 3.90
N ARG A 74 0.05 -5.76 5.04
CA ARG A 74 -0.77 -6.22 6.16
C ARG A 74 -2.24 -6.27 5.74
N ARG A 75 -2.94 -7.33 6.13
CA ARG A 75 -4.40 -7.40 6.05
C ARG A 75 -4.99 -6.65 7.24
N GLU A 76 -6.03 -5.86 7.02
CA GLU A 76 -6.84 -5.28 8.09
C GLU A 76 -7.47 -6.43 8.90
N GLY A 77 -7.09 -6.53 10.17
CA GLY A 77 -7.72 -7.40 11.14
C GLY A 77 -9.01 -6.79 11.67
N LEU A 78 -9.97 -7.65 12.05
CA LEU A 78 -11.16 -7.29 12.82
C LEU A 78 -10.77 -6.78 14.21
#